data_AF-A0A4V1D3M4-F1
#
_entry.id   AF-A0A4V1D3M4-F1
#
_cell.length_a   1.000
_cell.length_b   1.000
_cell.length_c   1.000
_cell.angle_alpha   90.00
_cell.angle_beta   90.00
_cell.angle_gamma   90.00
#
_symmetry.space_group_name_H-M   'P 1'
#
loop_
_entity.id
_entity.type
_entity.pdbx_description
1 polymer ?
#
loop_
_entity_poly.entity_id
_entity_poly.type
_entity_poly.pdbx_seq_one_letter_code
_entity_poly.pdbx_strand_id
1 'polypeptide(L)'
;MNRVIISFLFFIGIAVSSCTTSKSVVSQNADLSKYEYASIINNDIYHIPAQLMEYEIQLFDAIEGSRLKLVNDMRINELTSAQQSKLLMVKYGIDVSEEETIVTVNFIDYLTSRPIASCRGAYTTLGLSVHADIRGAIKRVAKQIAETFPK
;
A
#
# COMPACT_ATOMS: atom_id res chain seq x y z
N MET A 1 0.56 -46.83 -4.02
CA MET A 1 0.70 -45.74 -3.02
C MET A 1 1.32 -44.46 -3.60
N ASN A 2 2.20 -44.51 -4.62
CA ASN A 2 2.80 -43.29 -5.22
C ASN A 2 1.86 -42.39 -6.04
N ARG A 3 0.90 -42.94 -6.79
CA ARG A 3 0.03 -42.13 -7.67
C ARG A 3 -0.85 -41.13 -6.92
N VAL A 4 -1.37 -41.53 -5.75
CA VAL A 4 -2.24 -40.67 -4.92
C VAL A 4 -1.43 -39.54 -4.28
N ILE A 5 -0.22 -39.82 -3.79
CA ILE A 5 0.68 -38.81 -3.21
C ILE A 5 1.11 -37.79 -4.28
N ILE A 6 1.43 -38.26 -5.48
CA ILE A 6 1.81 -37.38 -6.60
C ILE A 6 0.63 -36.49 -7.02
N SER A 7 -0.59 -37.03 -7.14
CA SER A 7 -1.78 -36.24 -7.44
C SER A 7 -2.10 -35.22 -6.34
N PHE A 8 -1.92 -35.58 -5.06
CA PHE A 8 -2.12 -34.67 -3.94
C PHE A 8 -1.11 -33.51 -3.94
N LEU A 9 0.16 -33.79 -4.23
CA LEU A 9 1.21 -32.77 -4.40
C LEU A 9 0.94 -31.85 -5.61
N PHE A 10 0.37 -32.39 -6.70
CA PHE A 10 0.01 -31.59 -7.87
C PHE A 10 -1.16 -30.62 -7.58
N PHE A 11 -2.15 -31.06 -6.78
CA PHE A 11 -3.23 -30.19 -6.31
C PHE A 11 -2.71 -29.07 -5.38
N ILE A 12 -1.75 -29.36 -4.51
CA ILE A 12 -1.07 -28.34 -3.70
C ILE A 12 -0.31 -27.35 -4.59
N GLY A 13 0.36 -27.84 -5.64
CA GLY A 13 1.09 -27.03 -6.62
C GLY A 13 0.23 -26.05 -7.42
N ILE A 14 -1.02 -26.42 -7.74
CA ILE A 14 -1.98 -25.53 -8.42
C ILE A 14 -2.55 -24.51 -7.42
N ALA A 15 -2.80 -24.89 -6.18
CA ALA A 15 -3.29 -23.97 -5.14
C ALA A 15 -2.31 -22.82 -4.81
N VAL A 16 -0.99 -23.02 -5.01
CA VAL A 16 0.02 -21.97 -4.83
C VAL A 16 0.21 -21.07 -6.06
N SER A 17 -0.52 -21.29 -7.15
CA SER A 17 -0.39 -20.53 -8.41
C SER A 17 -1.36 -19.36 -8.56
N SER A 18 -2.13 -19.00 -7.52
CA SER A 18 -2.89 -17.74 -7.49
C SER A 18 -1.93 -16.55 -7.45
N CYS A 19 -1.41 -16.18 -8.62
CA CYS A 19 -0.63 -14.98 -8.86
C CYS A 19 -1.54 -13.76 -8.78
N THR A 20 -1.86 -13.31 -7.56
CA THR A 20 -2.40 -11.96 -7.36
C THR A 20 -1.33 -10.96 -7.80
N THR A 21 -1.59 -10.21 -8.87
CA THR A 21 -0.60 -9.30 -9.47
C THR A 21 -0.48 -8.02 -8.63
N SER A 22 0.63 -7.89 -7.91
CA SER A 22 0.93 -6.70 -7.12
C SER A 22 2.04 -5.93 -7.82
N LYS A 23 1.75 -4.71 -8.28
CA LYS A 23 2.75 -3.86 -8.95
C LYS A 23 2.53 -2.39 -8.63
N SER A 24 3.62 -1.66 -8.44
CA SER A 24 3.58 -0.21 -8.36
C SER A 24 3.59 0.43 -9.75
N VAL A 25 2.91 1.57 -9.87
CA VAL A 25 2.90 2.40 -11.07
C VAL A 25 3.48 3.75 -10.70
N VAL A 26 4.51 4.19 -11.40
CA VAL A 26 5.11 5.52 -11.26
C VAL A 26 4.77 6.32 -12.52
N SER A 27 4.38 7.58 -12.33
CA SER A 27 4.11 8.51 -13.42
C SER A 27 5.37 8.70 -14.27
N GLN A 28 5.24 8.59 -15.58
CA GLN A 28 6.39 8.57 -16.51
C GLN A 28 7.32 9.78 -16.37
N ASN A 29 6.77 10.94 -16.01
CA ASN A 29 7.50 12.21 -15.88
C ASN A 29 7.71 12.60 -14.41
N ALA A 30 7.55 11.67 -13.47
CA ALA A 30 7.81 11.95 -12.06
C ALA A 30 9.30 11.77 -11.75
N ASP A 31 9.91 12.81 -11.20
CA ASP A 31 11.16 12.67 -10.46
C ASP A 31 10.83 12.34 -9.01
N LEU A 32 10.99 11.07 -8.63
CA LEU A 32 10.72 10.65 -7.26
C LEU A 32 11.72 11.26 -6.27
N SER A 33 12.97 11.49 -6.69
CA SER A 33 14.06 11.96 -5.81
C SER A 33 13.76 13.33 -5.20
N LYS A 34 12.97 14.16 -5.89
CA LYS A 34 12.43 15.45 -5.44
C LYS A 34 11.68 15.36 -4.11
N TYR A 35 10.93 14.29 -3.88
CA TYR A 35 10.01 14.19 -2.76
C TYR A 35 10.73 13.73 -1.50
N GLU A 36 10.61 14.50 -0.42
CA GLU A 36 11.26 14.22 0.88
C GLU A 36 10.24 13.94 1.98
N TYR A 37 9.02 14.46 1.82
CA TYR A 37 7.99 14.43 2.84
C TYR A 37 6.75 13.69 2.33
N ALA A 38 6.06 13.04 3.24
CA ALA A 38 4.75 12.46 3.00
C ALA A 38 3.80 12.90 4.10
N SER A 39 2.57 13.23 3.74
CA SER A 39 1.48 13.44 4.69
C SER A 39 0.33 12.54 4.32
N ILE A 40 -0.10 11.74 5.28
CA ILE A 40 -1.28 10.91 5.16
C ILE A 40 -2.47 11.83 5.40
N ILE A 41 -3.31 12.02 4.40
CA ILE A 41 -4.43 12.96 4.50
C ILE A 41 -5.59 12.23 5.15
N ASN A 42 -5.90 12.59 6.40
CA ASN A 42 -7.05 12.06 7.08
C ASN A 42 -8.26 12.91 6.68
N ASN A 43 -9.11 12.39 5.78
CA ASN A 43 -10.40 13.00 5.57
C ASN A 43 -11.31 12.48 6.68
N ASP A 44 -11.65 13.34 7.66
CA ASP A 44 -12.53 13.10 8.83
C ASP A 44 -13.90 12.42 8.53
N ILE A 45 -14.18 12.12 7.26
CA ILE A 45 -15.35 11.40 6.76
C ILE A 45 -15.19 9.87 6.94
N TYR A 46 -13.97 9.37 7.10
CA TYR A 46 -13.72 7.96 7.40
C TYR A 46 -13.50 7.76 8.90
N HIS A 47 -14.59 7.54 9.65
CA HIS A 47 -14.48 6.88 10.94
C HIS A 47 -13.92 5.47 10.69
N ILE A 48 -12.61 5.30 10.83
CA ILE A 48 -11.96 4.01 10.75
C ILE A 48 -12.50 3.18 11.92
N PRO A 49 -13.24 2.09 11.66
CA PRO A 49 -13.74 1.23 12.72
C PRO A 49 -12.56 0.77 13.59
N ALA A 50 -12.77 0.65 14.90
CA ALA A 50 -11.71 0.23 15.82
C ALA A 50 -11.01 -1.09 15.37
N GLN A 51 -11.73 -1.95 14.63
CA GLN A 51 -11.21 -3.19 14.06
C GLN A 51 -10.19 -2.99 12.94
N LEU A 52 -10.08 -1.79 12.35
CA LEU A 52 -9.17 -1.48 11.25
C LEU A 52 -7.97 -0.62 11.67
N MET A 53 -7.92 -0.18 12.93
CA MET A 53 -6.83 0.64 13.49
C MET A 53 -5.46 -0.05 13.34
N GLU A 54 -5.41 -1.38 13.49
CA GLU A 54 -4.18 -2.15 13.29
C GLU A 54 -3.63 -2.06 11.85
N TYR A 55 -4.50 -1.92 10.85
CA TYR A 55 -4.11 -1.84 9.45
C TYR A 55 -3.64 -0.43 9.11
N GLU A 56 -4.26 0.58 9.72
CA GLU A 56 -3.79 1.95 9.64
C GLU A 56 -2.36 2.05 10.19
N ILE A 57 -2.09 1.49 11.38
CA ILE A 57 -0.73 1.42 11.95
C ILE A 57 0.24 0.77 10.95
N GLN A 58 -0.11 -0.38 10.37
CA GLN A 58 0.77 -1.06 9.40
C GLN A 58 1.00 -0.25 8.12
N LEU A 59 0.01 0.53 7.67
CA LEU A 59 0.16 1.42 6.51
C LEU A 59 1.02 2.64 6.85
N PHE A 60 0.89 3.20 8.05
CA PHE A 60 1.79 4.22 8.57
C PHE A 60 3.25 3.72 8.63
N ASP A 61 3.47 2.55 9.25
CA ASP A 61 4.78 1.90 9.35
C ASP A 61 5.39 1.64 7.97
N ALA A 62 4.56 1.29 6.98
CA ALA A 62 5.00 1.07 5.60
C ALA A 62 5.60 2.34 4.97
N ILE A 63 5.02 3.51 5.25
CA ILE A 63 5.55 4.80 4.79
C ILE A 63 6.81 5.17 5.56
N GLU A 64 6.81 4.99 6.88
CA GLU A 64 7.99 5.26 7.72
C GLU A 64 9.18 4.31 7.41
N GLY A 65 8.88 3.13 6.88
CA GLY A 65 9.85 2.19 6.34
C GLY A 65 10.58 2.68 5.08
N SER A 66 10.10 3.75 4.44
CA SER A 66 10.70 4.38 3.25
C SER A 66 11.67 5.52 3.61
N ARG A 67 12.23 6.23 2.62
CA ARG A 67 12.98 7.49 2.88
C ARG A 67 12.11 8.72 3.17
N LEU A 68 10.79 8.62 2.99
CA LEU A 68 9.90 9.78 3.15
C LEU A 68 9.73 10.11 4.63
N LYS A 69 9.85 11.39 4.96
CA LYS A 69 9.60 11.90 6.32
C LYS A 69 8.11 12.18 6.48
N LEU A 70 7.48 11.53 7.45
CA LEU A 70 6.08 11.77 7.76
C LEU A 70 5.88 13.16 8.37
N VAL A 71 4.92 13.89 7.82
CA VAL A 71 4.42 15.16 8.32
C VAL A 71 2.94 14.96 8.68
N ASN A 72 2.54 15.46 9.85
CA ASN A 72 1.14 15.46 10.24
C ASN A 72 0.35 16.44 9.35
N ASP A 73 -0.82 16.01 8.88
CA ASP A 73 -1.65 16.77 7.96
C ASP A 73 -2.10 18.13 8.51
N MET A 74 -2.41 18.20 9.82
CA MET A 74 -2.74 19.46 10.50
C MET A 74 -1.59 20.48 10.48
N ARG A 75 -0.35 20.02 10.28
CA ARG A 75 0.87 20.84 10.32
C ARG A 75 1.48 21.11 8.95
N ILE A 76 0.83 20.70 7.85
CA ILE A 76 1.33 21.00 6.49
C ILE A 76 1.49 22.51 6.27
N ASN A 77 0.60 23.32 6.85
CA ASN A 77 0.64 24.78 6.74
C ASN A 77 1.82 25.42 7.49
N GLU A 78 2.50 24.68 8.36
CA GLU A 78 3.73 25.11 9.04
C GLU A 78 4.98 24.89 8.19
N LEU A 79 4.88 24.13 7.09
CA LEU A 79 5.99 23.92 6.17
C LEU A 79 6.26 25.16 5.31
N THR A 80 7.52 25.41 5.01
CA THR A 80 7.90 26.42 4.02
C THR A 80 7.42 26.00 2.62
N SER A 81 7.23 26.96 1.70
CA SER A 81 6.87 26.65 0.31
C SER A 81 7.87 25.69 -0.37
N ALA A 82 9.16 25.80 -0.01
CA ALA A 82 10.19 24.89 -0.49
C ALA A 82 9.94 23.44 0.01
N GLN A 83 9.54 23.26 1.26
CA GLN A 83 9.19 21.94 1.81
C GLN A 83 7.88 21.40 1.23
N GLN A 84 6.85 22.25 1.10
CA GLN A 84 5.57 21.87 0.48
C GLN A 84 5.75 21.42 -0.97
N SER A 85 6.69 22.00 -1.71
CA SER A 85 6.99 21.55 -3.09
C SER A 85 7.59 20.14 -3.17
N LYS A 86 8.10 19.62 -2.05
CA LYS A 86 8.67 18.26 -1.90
C LYS A 86 7.73 17.31 -1.16
N LEU A 87 6.49 17.71 -0.92
CA LEU A 87 5.50 16.94 -0.15
C LEU A 87 4.63 16.08 -1.08
N LEU A 88 4.45 14.82 -0.68
CA LEU A 88 3.42 13.93 -1.21
C LEU A 88 2.25 13.84 -0.25
N MET A 89 1.04 14.02 -0.75
CA MET A 89 -0.18 13.57 -0.09
C MET A 89 -0.34 12.07 -0.31
N VAL A 90 -0.57 11.32 0.76
CA VAL A 90 -0.76 9.87 0.73
C VAL A 90 -2.23 9.57 0.97
N LYS A 91 -2.82 8.77 0.07
CA LYS A 91 -4.20 8.28 0.19
C LYS A 91 -4.23 6.77 0.06
N TYR A 92 -4.95 6.13 0.97
CA TYR A 92 -5.15 4.68 0.98
C TYR A 92 -6.50 4.32 0.36
N GLY A 93 -6.57 3.14 -0.24
CA GLY A 93 -7.82 2.51 -0.66
C GLY A 93 -7.76 1.03 -0.36
N ILE A 94 -8.84 0.48 0.19
CA ILE A 94 -8.99 -0.95 0.49
C ILE A 94 -10.25 -1.42 -0.23
N ASP A 95 -10.10 -2.44 -1.05
CA ASP A 95 -11.19 -3.14 -1.72
C ASP A 95 -11.15 -4.61 -1.31
N VAL A 96 -12.26 -5.13 -0.78
CA VAL A 96 -12.36 -6.47 -0.22
C VAL A 96 -13.44 -7.24 -0.98
N SER A 97 -13.05 -8.36 -1.57
CA SER A 97 -13.95 -9.30 -2.24
C SER A 97 -13.67 -10.73 -1.76
N GLU A 98 -14.52 -11.67 -2.14
CA GLU A 98 -14.28 -13.11 -1.90
C GLU A 98 -13.05 -13.63 -2.68
N GLU A 99 -12.76 -13.02 -3.83
CA GLU A 99 -11.68 -13.45 -4.72
C GLU A 99 -10.31 -12.95 -4.25
N GLU A 100 -10.21 -11.66 -3.91
CA GLU A 100 -9.00 -11.06 -3.33
C GLU A 100 -9.30 -9.80 -2.52
N THR A 101 -8.36 -9.47 -1.63
CA THR A 101 -8.25 -8.14 -1.03
C THR A 101 -7.17 -7.34 -1.74
N ILE A 102 -7.51 -6.10 -2.08
CA ILE A 102 -6.63 -5.15 -2.76
C ILE A 102 -6.43 -3.94 -1.85
N VAL A 103 -5.18 -3.62 -1.54
CA VAL A 103 -4.78 -2.39 -0.86
C VAL A 103 -3.98 -1.54 -1.83
N THR A 104 -4.35 -0.27 -1.93
CA THR A 104 -3.68 0.72 -2.75
C THR A 104 -3.20 1.88 -1.90
N VAL A 105 -2.00 2.36 -2.20
CA VAL A 105 -1.41 3.56 -1.57
C VAL A 105 -0.96 4.50 -2.67
N ASN A 106 -1.67 5.60 -2.78
CA ASN A 106 -1.48 6.61 -3.81
C ASN A 106 -0.67 7.76 -3.24
N PHE A 107 0.38 8.14 -3.95
CA PHE A 107 1.25 9.27 -3.66
C PHE A 107 0.94 10.37 -4.67
N ILE A 108 0.51 11.52 -4.17
CA ILE A 108 -0.01 12.63 -4.97
C ILE A 108 0.82 13.86 -4.65
N ASP A 109 1.31 14.55 -5.68
CA ASP A 109 2.05 15.80 -5.49
C ASP A 109 1.15 16.85 -4.82
N TYR A 110 1.61 17.41 -3.70
CA TYR A 110 0.80 18.30 -2.87
C TYR A 110 0.33 19.56 -3.61
N LEU A 111 1.20 20.17 -4.41
CA LEU A 111 0.90 21.44 -5.07
C LEU A 111 0.03 21.28 -6.31
N THR A 112 0.25 20.22 -7.09
CA THR A 112 -0.42 20.02 -8.37
C THR A 112 -1.59 19.06 -8.30
N SER A 113 -1.78 18.35 -7.18
CA SER A 113 -2.72 17.24 -7.04
C SER A 113 -2.53 16.11 -8.06
N ARG A 114 -1.38 16.05 -8.73
CA ARG A 114 -1.07 15.03 -9.73
C ARG A 114 -0.67 13.73 -9.04
N PRO A 115 -1.26 12.57 -9.39
CA PRO A 115 -0.76 11.28 -8.94
C PRO A 115 0.65 11.02 -9.48
N ILE A 116 1.56 10.71 -8.56
CA ILE A 116 2.99 10.49 -8.82
C ILE A 116 3.34 9.02 -8.80
N ALA A 117 2.83 8.29 -7.81
CA ALA A 117 3.00 6.85 -7.72
C ALA A 117 1.76 6.19 -7.10
N SER A 118 1.53 4.93 -7.42
CA SER A 118 0.51 4.09 -6.78
C SER A 118 1.12 2.74 -6.49
N CYS A 119 1.13 2.32 -5.23
CA CYS A 119 1.56 0.98 -4.81
C CYS A 119 0.30 0.13 -4.60
N ARG A 120 0.23 -1.05 -5.24
CA ARG A 120 -0.91 -1.97 -5.18
C ARG A 120 -0.47 -3.33 -4.64
N GLY A 121 -0.97 -3.71 -3.48
CA GLY A 121 -0.84 -5.05 -2.93
C GLY A 121 -2.16 -5.79 -3.05
N ALA A 122 -2.12 -6.98 -3.64
CA ALA A 122 -3.28 -7.85 -3.74
C ALA A 122 -2.95 -9.21 -3.11
N TYR A 123 -3.86 -9.74 -2.31
CA TYR A 123 -3.65 -11.00 -1.59
C TYR A 123 -4.98 -11.70 -1.36
N THR A 124 -4.95 -13.02 -1.36
CA THR A 124 -6.12 -13.85 -1.09
C THR A 124 -5.72 -15.12 -0.36
N THR A 125 -6.55 -15.52 0.59
CA THR A 125 -6.59 -16.85 1.19
C THR A 125 -7.77 -17.65 0.64
N LEU A 126 -8.35 -17.20 -0.47
CA LEU A 126 -9.53 -17.77 -1.12
C LEU A 126 -10.74 -17.82 -0.16
N GLY A 127 -10.99 -16.71 0.53
CA GLY A 127 -12.12 -16.56 1.45
C GLY A 127 -11.93 -17.17 2.84
N LEU A 128 -10.77 -17.76 3.16
CA LEU A 128 -10.53 -18.37 4.48
C LEU A 128 -10.38 -17.33 5.60
N SER A 129 -9.76 -16.18 5.33
CA SER A 129 -9.61 -15.13 6.33
C SER A 129 -9.41 -13.74 5.71
N VAL A 130 -10.43 -12.89 5.82
CA VAL A 130 -10.36 -11.47 5.40
C VAL A 130 -9.21 -10.73 6.08
N HIS A 131 -8.96 -10.99 7.37
CA HIS A 131 -7.88 -10.36 8.12
C HIS A 131 -6.49 -10.83 7.66
N ALA A 132 -6.33 -12.10 7.30
CA ALA A 132 -5.10 -12.57 6.66
C ALA A 132 -4.91 -11.91 5.29
N ASP A 133 -5.99 -11.71 4.54
CA ASP A 133 -5.96 -11.12 3.20
C ASP A 133 -5.56 -9.65 3.22
N ILE A 134 -6.16 -8.87 4.13
CA ILE A 134 -5.79 -7.47 4.33
C ILE A 134 -4.31 -7.36 4.72
N ARG A 135 -3.84 -8.12 5.73
CA ARG A 135 -2.42 -8.08 6.14
C ARG A 135 -1.47 -8.52 5.02
N GLY A 136 -1.85 -9.55 4.26
CA GLY A 136 -1.08 -10.01 3.11
C GLY A 136 -0.96 -8.94 2.03
N ALA A 137 -2.05 -8.22 1.76
CA ALA A 137 -2.09 -7.11 0.81
C ALA A 137 -1.26 -5.92 1.31
N ILE A 138 -1.38 -5.53 2.59
CA ILE A 138 -0.58 -4.45 3.20
C ILE A 138 0.91 -4.79 3.16
N LYS A 139 1.30 -6.03 3.48
CA LYS A 139 2.70 -6.46 3.38
C LYS A 139 3.28 -6.29 1.98
N ARG A 140 2.48 -6.60 0.94
CA ARG A 140 2.88 -6.42 -0.46
C ARG A 140 2.97 -4.95 -0.86
N VAL A 141 2.04 -4.13 -0.38
CA VAL A 141 2.11 -2.67 -0.51
C VAL A 141 3.38 -2.12 0.14
N ALA A 142 3.68 -2.51 1.38
CA ALA A 142 4.84 -2.02 2.11
C ALA A 142 6.15 -2.32 1.39
N LYS A 143 6.27 -3.53 0.81
CA LYS A 143 7.40 -3.90 -0.05
C LYS A 143 7.52 -2.95 -1.26
N GLN A 144 6.41 -2.67 -1.95
CA GLN A 144 6.43 -1.77 -3.09
C GLN A 144 6.76 -0.32 -2.72
N ILE A 145 6.29 0.15 -1.57
CA ILE A 145 6.62 1.48 -1.06
C ILE A 145 8.12 1.59 -0.82
N ALA A 146 8.72 0.59 -0.17
CA ALA A 146 10.17 0.54 0.07
C ALA A 146 10.97 0.48 -1.23
N GLU A 147 10.48 -0.21 -2.26
CA GLU A 147 11.11 -0.25 -3.59
C GLU A 147 10.94 1.07 -4.37
N THR A 148 9.80 1.74 -4.21
CA THR A 148 9.48 3.00 -4.91
C THR A 148 10.18 4.20 -4.27
N PHE A 149 10.33 4.19 -2.94
CA PHE A 149 10.95 5.24 -2.14
C PHE A 149 12.04 4.63 -1.23
N PRO A 150 13.14 4.12 -1.80
CA PRO A 150 14.19 3.43 -1.04
C PRO A 150 14.89 4.38 -0.06
N LYS A 151 15.30 3.87 1.11
CA LYS A 151 16.10 4.60 2.11
C LYS A 151 17.45 5.06 1.58
#